data_AF-A0A4V2AHZ5-F1
#
_entry.id   AF-A0A4V2AHZ5-F1
#
_cell.length_a   1.000
_cell.length_b   1.000
_cell.length_c   1.000
_cell.angle_alpha   90.00
_cell.angle_beta   90.00
_cell.angle_gamma   90.00
#
_symmetry.space_group_name_H-M   'P 1'
#
loop_
_entity.id
_entity.type
_entity.pdbx_description
1 polymer ?
#
loop_
_entity_poly.entity_id
_entity_poly.type
_entity_poly.pdbx_seq_one_letter_code
_entity_poly.pdbx_strand_id
1 'polypeptide(L)'
;MRQTSRADAGAAPVPAAVVLPPAPSEPSQALPREEARDTLAPSSFGSLGSRPHPGAPPTGVRSARAPLPTLGELEGASATATLRPPGAVPPPPRALPTATPSPDPVAFERHGVLETPLPLPRTPITPALELDSTLGMSGSASKKAAQAALVEQSRLAESVVAPSAVPAPGLYIADEPLERRPKQASLVTVPRQELTRLRGAMLVLGGLLLMAAGALVVLVFRRADANRQAVVGRASASVAAVAPPGCALHAPPSRISPIERSVPIAARTLADGNVALAFAETKTSAVAFLYRPVSGDVERQQTSSSNAEVTHVSLDAPPIVTRGSADFALGQALSPGLELGVGANGILRRGSDGATGVVWSLPTGSRVTQPRVVQLPGGYFVTFRQGGAEGQIVTGWVRADGTAASELTPLSGLPHNLGTPTTAVFAERALLLVSARADKTERYRIFAAPAAPGQAAGPARVLEAPGEGGGAIAPSLSALPGGRYLLQWTDGNVGQYQVRSRILNAELSPLAPPALVSAKGANAGQGVVVGTARGAASFFIQTTAGHDELWGVALTCH
;
A
#
# COMPACT_ATOMS: atom_id res chain seq x y z
N MET A 1 -61.84 -26.62 -21.44
CA MET A 1 -61.67 -26.44 -22.91
C MET A 1 -62.08 -25.03 -23.29
N ARG A 2 -61.11 -24.14 -23.53
CA ARG A 2 -61.31 -22.86 -24.21
C ARG A 2 -60.08 -22.61 -25.08
N GLN A 3 -60.28 -22.66 -26.39
CA GLN A 3 -59.34 -22.24 -27.42
C GLN A 3 -59.28 -20.71 -27.45
N THR A 4 -58.08 -20.15 -27.51
CA THR A 4 -57.85 -18.76 -27.91
C THR A 4 -56.80 -18.73 -29.01
N SER A 5 -57.14 -18.02 -30.07
CA SER A 5 -56.52 -18.01 -31.38
C SER A 5 -55.19 -17.27 -31.42
N ARG A 6 -54.36 -17.73 -32.35
CA ARG A 6 -53.05 -17.21 -32.75
C ARG A 6 -53.28 -16.01 -33.67
N ALA A 7 -52.68 -14.87 -33.35
CA ALA A 7 -52.66 -13.68 -34.20
C ALA A 7 -51.28 -13.56 -34.85
N ASP A 8 -51.29 -13.34 -36.17
CA ASP A 8 -50.13 -13.20 -37.05
C ASP A 8 -49.34 -11.92 -36.75
N ALA A 9 -48.01 -12.06 -36.71
CA ALA A 9 -47.07 -10.96 -36.57
C ALA A 9 -46.69 -10.43 -37.97
N GLY A 10 -47.13 -9.20 -38.26
CA GLY A 10 -46.73 -8.45 -39.45
C GLY A 10 -45.26 -7.99 -39.37
N ALA A 11 -44.56 -8.15 -40.48
CA ALA A 11 -43.16 -7.74 -40.67
C ALA A 11 -43.01 -6.21 -40.68
N ALA A 12 -42.02 -5.70 -39.93
CA ALA A 12 -41.63 -4.30 -39.91
C ALA A 12 -40.73 -3.94 -41.11
N PRO A 13 -40.83 -2.72 -41.67
CA PRO A 13 -40.00 -2.28 -42.79
C PRO A 13 -38.58 -1.92 -42.36
N VAL A 14 -37.62 -2.27 -43.21
CA VAL A 14 -36.17 -2.00 -43.08
C VAL A 14 -35.89 -0.51 -43.39
N PRO A 15 -35.12 0.22 -42.56
CA PRO A 15 -34.73 1.59 -42.87
C PRO A 15 -33.61 1.65 -43.92
N ALA A 16 -33.76 2.60 -44.85
CA ALA A 16 -32.81 2.88 -45.92
C ALA A 16 -31.47 3.42 -45.40
N ALA A 17 -30.37 2.97 -46.04
CA ALA A 17 -29.00 3.37 -45.72
C ALA A 17 -28.75 4.84 -46.08
N VAL A 18 -28.25 5.61 -45.11
CA VAL A 18 -27.76 6.98 -45.28
C VAL A 18 -26.30 6.92 -45.74
N VAL A 19 -26.04 7.39 -46.96
CA VAL A 19 -24.69 7.56 -47.51
C VAL A 19 -24.13 8.90 -47.00
N LEU A 20 -23.05 8.84 -46.21
CA LEU A 20 -22.31 10.02 -45.76
C LEU A 20 -21.22 10.41 -46.78
N PRO A 21 -20.99 11.71 -47.04
CA PRO A 21 -19.92 12.17 -47.91
C PRO A 21 -18.53 12.00 -47.26
N PRO A 22 -17.45 11.85 -48.06
CA PRO A 22 -16.09 11.70 -47.55
C PRO A 22 -15.57 13.01 -46.93
N ALA A 23 -14.86 12.87 -45.81
CA ALA A 23 -14.22 13.98 -45.09
C ALA A 23 -12.98 14.50 -45.86
N PRO A 24 -12.69 15.82 -45.82
CA PRO A 24 -11.48 16.38 -46.39
C PRO A 24 -10.26 16.06 -45.52
N SER A 25 -9.21 15.54 -46.15
CA SER A 25 -7.90 15.29 -45.57
C SER A 25 -7.05 16.57 -45.61
N GLU A 26 -6.82 17.19 -44.46
CA GLU A 26 -5.77 18.19 -44.27
C GLU A 26 -4.49 17.54 -43.69
N PRO A 27 -3.29 17.94 -44.14
CA PRO A 27 -2.03 17.44 -43.62
C PRO A 27 -1.65 18.15 -42.32
N SER A 28 -1.71 17.42 -41.20
CA SER A 28 -1.25 17.91 -39.90
C SER A 28 0.27 17.85 -39.82
N GLN A 29 0.92 19.01 -39.71
CA GLN A 29 2.35 19.12 -39.43
C GLN A 29 2.65 18.65 -38.00
N ALA A 30 3.43 17.58 -37.88
CA ALA A 30 3.90 17.05 -36.61
C ALA A 30 5.04 17.92 -36.04
N LEU A 31 4.81 18.51 -34.87
CA LEU A 31 5.88 19.08 -34.04
C LEU A 31 6.71 17.95 -33.40
N PRO A 32 8.03 18.12 -33.22
CA PRO A 32 8.88 17.10 -32.63
C PRO A 32 8.52 16.92 -31.14
N ARG A 33 8.00 15.74 -30.79
CA ARG A 33 7.78 15.33 -29.39
C ARG A 33 9.10 14.87 -28.78
N GLU A 34 9.44 15.48 -27.66
CA GLU A 34 10.55 15.15 -26.78
C GLU A 34 10.40 13.73 -26.21
N GLU A 35 11.48 12.94 -26.22
CA GLU A 35 11.51 11.56 -25.73
C GLU A 35 11.19 11.50 -24.22
N ALA A 36 10.02 10.96 -23.88
CA ALA A 36 9.61 10.73 -22.51
C ALA A 36 10.53 9.68 -21.84
N ARG A 37 11.22 10.08 -20.77
CA ARG A 37 12.04 9.17 -19.96
C ARG A 37 11.17 8.10 -19.30
N ASP A 38 11.47 6.86 -19.66
CA ASP A 38 10.91 5.61 -19.17
C ASP A 38 10.95 5.54 -17.64
N THR A 39 9.79 5.58 -16.98
CA THR A 39 9.68 5.39 -15.52
C THR A 39 8.60 4.37 -15.22
N LEU A 40 9.02 3.27 -14.59
CA LEU A 40 8.15 2.25 -14.03
C LEU A 40 7.26 2.91 -12.97
N ALA A 41 5.95 2.62 -12.99
CA ALA A 41 5.03 3.11 -11.99
C ALA A 41 5.54 2.76 -10.58
N PRO A 42 5.50 3.68 -9.60
CA PRO A 42 6.12 3.50 -8.28
C PRO A 42 5.53 2.36 -7.42
N SER A 43 4.53 1.63 -7.91
CA SER A 43 3.85 0.53 -7.22
C SER A 43 4.42 -0.87 -7.49
N SER A 44 5.55 -1.01 -8.21
CA SER A 44 6.08 -2.33 -8.59
C SER A 44 7.47 -2.70 -8.07
N PHE A 45 8.08 -1.92 -7.17
CA PHE A 45 9.34 -2.33 -6.55
C PHE A 45 9.09 -3.30 -5.39
N GLY A 46 8.80 -4.56 -5.72
CA GLY A 46 9.24 -5.66 -4.87
C GLY A 46 10.76 -5.66 -4.89
N SER A 47 11.40 -5.30 -3.78
CA SER A 47 12.85 -5.35 -3.63
C SER A 47 13.31 -6.81 -3.75
N LEU A 48 13.84 -7.20 -4.90
CA LEU A 48 14.58 -8.45 -5.03
C LEU A 48 15.89 -8.28 -4.25
N GLY A 49 16.01 -8.98 -3.13
CA GLY A 49 17.22 -8.96 -2.30
C GLY A 49 18.46 -9.36 -3.10
N SER A 50 19.39 -8.43 -3.29
CA SER A 50 20.75 -8.73 -3.71
C SER A 50 21.48 -9.39 -2.53
N ARG A 51 21.97 -10.62 -2.73
CA ARG A 51 22.85 -11.30 -1.78
C ARG A 51 24.14 -10.48 -1.61
N PRO A 52 24.61 -10.21 -0.38
CA PRO A 52 25.92 -9.59 -0.19
C PRO A 52 27.02 -10.57 -0.60
N HIS A 53 27.89 -10.13 -1.51
CA HIS A 53 29.19 -10.77 -1.74
C HIS A 53 30.09 -10.54 -0.52
N PRO A 54 30.80 -11.56 0.00
CA PRO A 54 31.76 -11.37 1.07
C PRO A 54 33.02 -10.68 0.51
N GLY A 55 33.11 -9.37 0.67
CA GLY A 55 34.32 -8.59 0.43
C GLY A 55 35.24 -8.60 1.65
N ALA A 56 36.53 -8.87 1.40
CA ALA A 56 37.61 -8.90 2.40
C ALA A 56 37.80 -7.56 3.14
N PRO A 57 38.34 -7.56 4.37
CA PRO A 57 38.49 -6.35 5.18
C PRO A 57 39.62 -5.44 4.68
N PRO A 58 39.44 -4.11 4.65
CA PRO A 58 40.54 -3.19 4.38
C PRO A 58 41.41 -2.98 5.62
N THR A 59 42.72 -3.05 5.38
CA THR A 59 43.81 -2.77 6.31
C THR A 59 43.87 -1.28 6.66
N GLY A 60 44.08 -1.00 7.95
CA GLY A 60 44.13 0.36 8.49
C GLY A 60 45.44 1.07 8.21
N VAL A 61 45.36 2.40 8.06
CA VAL A 61 46.51 3.30 8.19
C VAL A 61 46.13 4.40 9.17
N ARG A 62 46.81 4.41 10.31
CA ARG A 62 46.82 5.49 11.31
C ARG A 62 47.63 6.66 10.76
N SER A 63 47.12 7.88 10.90
CA SER A 63 47.96 9.08 10.87
C SER A 63 47.50 10.16 11.86
N ALA A 64 48.47 10.50 12.71
CA ALA A 64 48.78 11.71 13.49
C ALA A 64 47.73 12.76 13.89
N ARG A 65 47.69 13.03 15.19
CA ARG A 65 47.17 14.24 15.86
C ARG A 65 48.12 15.44 15.67
N ALA A 66 47.56 16.65 15.56
CA ALA A 66 48.18 17.93 15.90
C ALA A 66 47.05 19.00 16.14
N PRO A 67 47.33 20.21 16.65
CA PRO A 67 47.07 20.59 18.04
C PRO A 67 45.94 21.63 18.23
N LEU A 68 45.45 21.72 19.47
CA LEU A 68 44.50 22.70 19.99
C LEU A 68 44.99 24.17 19.85
N PRO A 69 44.10 25.11 19.53
CA PRO A 69 44.24 26.50 19.93
C PRO A 69 43.34 26.85 21.13
N THR A 70 43.87 27.80 21.90
CA THR A 70 43.49 28.28 23.22
C THR A 70 42.29 29.22 23.26
N LEU A 71 41.63 29.26 24.43
CA LEU A 71 40.63 30.25 24.83
C LEU A 71 41.19 31.69 24.81
N GLY A 72 40.35 32.64 24.38
CA GLY A 72 40.49 34.09 24.53
C GLY A 72 39.10 34.72 24.63
N GLU A 73 38.96 35.67 25.55
CA GLU A 73 37.75 36.11 26.26
C GLU A 73 36.89 37.22 25.60
N LEU A 74 35.60 37.27 26.02
CA LEU A 74 34.66 38.41 26.19
C LEU A 74 34.29 39.28 24.95
N GLU A 75 33.09 39.86 24.73
CA GLU A 75 31.89 40.18 25.53
C GLU A 75 30.76 40.62 24.55
N GLY A 76 29.47 40.43 24.91
CA GLY A 76 28.34 41.11 24.22
C GLY A 76 27.09 40.27 23.95
N ALA A 77 26.07 40.40 24.79
CA ALA A 77 24.87 39.56 24.85
C ALA A 77 23.78 39.86 23.78
N SER A 78 23.06 38.82 23.35
CA SER A 78 21.62 38.82 23.07
C SER A 78 21.13 37.39 22.74
N ALA A 79 20.05 36.96 23.39
CA ALA A 79 19.59 35.57 23.50
C ALA A 79 19.07 34.95 22.18
N THR A 80 19.51 33.73 21.85
CA THR A 80 18.76 32.79 20.99
C THR A 80 19.21 31.34 21.28
N ALA A 81 18.24 30.42 21.30
CA ALA A 81 18.34 29.05 21.83
C ALA A 81 19.43 28.17 21.18
N THR A 82 20.28 27.56 22.02
CA THR A 82 21.34 26.63 21.60
C THR A 82 20.93 25.16 21.74
N LEU A 83 21.08 24.46 20.61
CA LEU A 83 21.19 23.01 20.47
C LEU A 83 22.36 22.47 21.31
N ARG A 84 22.14 21.36 22.03
CA ARG A 84 23.21 20.64 22.75
C ARG A 84 24.10 19.88 21.75
N PRO A 85 25.45 19.97 21.84
CA PRO A 85 26.35 19.14 21.04
C PRO A 85 26.42 17.69 21.58
N PRO A 86 26.73 16.71 20.71
CA PRO A 86 26.81 15.30 21.07
C PRO A 86 28.04 15.02 21.96
N GLY A 87 27.83 14.40 23.13
CA GLY A 87 28.92 13.91 23.99
C GLY A 87 28.75 14.10 25.51
N ALA A 88 27.66 14.68 26.00
CA ALA A 88 27.45 14.83 27.44
C ALA A 88 26.89 13.54 28.07
N VAL A 89 27.67 12.93 28.98
CA VAL A 89 27.25 11.81 29.83
C VAL A 89 26.23 12.31 30.86
N PRO A 90 25.08 11.64 31.04
CA PRO A 90 24.08 12.06 32.03
C PRO A 90 24.55 11.78 33.48
N PRO A 91 24.19 12.63 34.45
CA PRO A 91 24.47 12.38 35.85
C PRO A 91 23.65 11.21 36.40
N PRO A 92 24.14 10.49 37.43
CA PRO A 92 23.45 9.35 38.00
C PRO A 92 22.14 9.75 38.70
N PRO A 93 21.11 8.88 38.71
CA PRO A 93 19.81 9.19 39.29
C PRO A 93 19.88 9.36 40.81
N ARG A 94 19.32 10.46 41.30
CA ARG A 94 19.00 10.65 42.72
C ARG A 94 17.88 9.69 43.12
N ALA A 95 18.12 8.90 44.16
CA ALA A 95 17.10 8.08 44.80
C ALA A 95 15.99 8.97 45.39
N LEU A 96 14.74 8.65 45.05
CA LEU A 96 13.55 9.22 45.68
C LEU A 96 13.16 8.38 46.91
N PRO A 97 12.58 9.01 47.95
CA PRO A 97 12.34 8.38 49.23
C PRO A 97 11.17 7.39 49.19
N THR A 98 11.36 6.25 49.87
CA THR A 98 10.36 5.22 50.14
C THR A 98 9.21 5.75 50.98
N ALA A 99 7.98 5.50 50.53
CA ALA A 99 6.77 5.78 51.29
C ALA A 99 6.62 4.78 52.45
N THR A 100 6.32 5.32 53.63
CA THR A 100 5.93 4.61 54.86
C THR A 100 4.52 4.02 54.73
N PRO A 101 4.23 2.86 55.36
CA PRO A 101 2.89 2.28 55.41
C PRO A 101 2.06 2.95 56.51
N SER A 102 0.78 3.20 56.22
CA SER A 102 -0.23 3.61 57.22
C SER A 102 -1.21 2.45 57.46
N PRO A 103 -1.65 2.21 58.71
CA PRO A 103 -2.45 1.06 59.09
C PRO A 103 -3.96 1.25 58.87
N ASP A 104 -4.67 0.11 58.87
CA ASP A 104 -6.12 -0.07 58.84
C ASP A 104 -6.90 0.83 59.82
N PRO A 105 -8.19 1.05 59.56
CA PRO A 105 -9.16 0.42 60.45
C PRO A 105 -10.44 -0.12 59.78
N VAL A 106 -10.81 -1.33 60.24
CA VAL A 106 -12.14 -1.71 60.79
C VAL A 106 -13.33 -1.85 59.83
N ALA A 107 -13.66 -3.12 59.58
CA ALA A 107 -14.95 -3.81 59.74
C ALA A 107 -16.27 -3.09 59.36
N PHE A 108 -16.99 -3.68 58.41
CA PHE A 108 -18.42 -3.94 58.55
C PHE A 108 -18.80 -5.25 57.84
N GLU A 109 -19.31 -6.19 58.64
CA GLU A 109 -20.08 -7.35 58.20
C GLU A 109 -21.42 -6.91 57.58
N ARG A 110 -21.88 -7.61 56.54
CA ARG A 110 -23.14 -8.39 56.57
C ARG A 110 -23.47 -9.03 55.22
N HIS A 111 -23.59 -10.35 55.28
CA HIS A 111 -24.49 -11.28 54.57
C HIS A 111 -25.09 -10.92 53.20
N GLY A 112 -24.86 -11.82 52.25
CA GLY A 112 -25.65 -11.97 51.03
C GLY A 112 -25.36 -13.31 50.36
N VAL A 113 -25.89 -14.39 50.94
CA VAL A 113 -25.88 -15.76 50.42
C VAL A 113 -26.64 -15.81 49.09
N LEU A 114 -26.03 -16.36 48.04
CA LEU A 114 -26.78 -16.99 46.95
C LEU A 114 -26.00 -18.18 46.40
N GLU A 115 -26.42 -19.36 46.85
CA GLU A 115 -26.10 -20.66 46.29
C GLU A 115 -26.72 -20.80 44.89
N THR A 116 -25.99 -21.37 43.93
CA THR A 116 -26.64 -22.13 42.84
C THR A 116 -25.69 -23.24 42.36
N PRO A 117 -26.19 -24.45 42.08
CA PRO A 117 -25.40 -25.68 42.19
C PRO A 117 -24.95 -26.27 40.84
N LEU A 118 -23.84 -27.00 40.91
CA LEU A 118 -23.36 -27.98 39.92
C LEU A 118 -24.30 -29.20 39.85
N PRO A 119 -24.45 -29.83 38.67
CA PRO A 119 -24.85 -31.22 38.61
C PRO A 119 -23.89 -32.09 37.77
N LEU A 120 -23.42 -33.16 38.41
CA LEU A 120 -23.01 -34.46 37.85
C LEU A 120 -23.29 -35.50 38.96
N PRO A 121 -23.30 -36.83 38.74
CA PRO A 121 -23.41 -37.64 37.51
C PRO A 121 -24.40 -38.84 37.66
N ARG A 122 -24.67 -39.61 36.58
CA ARG A 122 -24.57 -41.11 36.54
C ARG A 122 -25.13 -41.76 35.26
N THR A 123 -24.35 -42.78 34.84
CA THR A 123 -24.38 -43.88 33.85
C THR A 123 -25.66 -44.78 33.85
N PRO A 124 -25.91 -45.79 32.94
CA PRO A 124 -24.94 -46.81 32.43
C PRO A 124 -25.12 -47.57 31.06
N ILE A 125 -23.98 -48.12 30.56
CA ILE A 125 -23.69 -49.52 30.06
C ILE A 125 -24.08 -50.04 28.62
N THR A 126 -23.03 -50.21 27.76
CA THR A 126 -22.64 -51.26 26.74
C THR A 126 -23.44 -51.62 25.47
N PRO A 127 -22.86 -52.35 24.46
CA PRO A 127 -21.48 -52.84 24.27
C PRO A 127 -20.78 -52.59 22.89
N ALA A 128 -19.45 -52.75 22.93
CA ALA A 128 -18.52 -53.39 21.97
C ALA A 128 -18.67 -53.19 20.45
N LEU A 129 -17.64 -52.58 19.85
CA LEU A 129 -17.11 -52.99 18.55
C LEU A 129 -15.60 -52.79 18.54
N GLU A 130 -14.89 -53.91 18.46
CA GLU A 130 -13.46 -54.02 18.18
C GLU A 130 -13.14 -53.36 16.83
N LEU A 131 -12.06 -52.59 16.78
CA LEU A 131 -11.30 -52.42 15.55
C LEU A 131 -9.83 -52.17 15.89
N ASP A 132 -9.05 -53.22 15.61
CA ASP A 132 -7.61 -53.19 15.43
C ASP A 132 -7.18 -52.01 14.55
N SER A 133 -6.19 -51.25 15.04
CA SER A 133 -5.29 -50.48 14.18
C SER A 133 -4.00 -50.15 14.93
N THR A 134 -3.16 -51.16 15.03
CA THR A 134 -1.71 -51.02 15.20
C THR A 134 -1.11 -50.50 13.89
N LEU A 135 -0.79 -49.20 13.81
CA LEU A 135 0.02 -48.65 12.71
C LEU A 135 1.04 -47.63 13.21
N GLY A 136 2.24 -48.15 13.52
CA GLY A 136 3.50 -47.70 12.93
C GLY A 136 3.98 -46.26 13.15
N MET A 137 4.45 -45.94 14.36
CA MET A 137 5.34 -44.78 14.59
C MET A 137 6.81 -45.12 14.27
N SER A 138 7.16 -45.26 12.99
CA SER A 138 8.56 -45.45 12.57
C SER A 138 8.92 -44.87 11.19
N GLY A 139 8.29 -43.76 10.78
CA GLY A 139 8.47 -43.17 9.44
C GLY A 139 9.35 -41.91 9.35
N SER A 140 9.75 -41.29 10.46
CA SER A 140 10.44 -39.99 10.41
C SER A 140 11.98 -40.09 10.36
N ALA A 141 12.56 -41.20 10.82
CA ALA A 141 14.00 -41.42 10.77
C ALA A 141 14.49 -41.94 9.40
N SER A 142 13.71 -42.80 8.71
CA SER A 142 14.13 -43.37 7.42
C SER A 142 14.08 -42.37 6.26
N LYS A 143 13.15 -41.40 6.28
CA LYS A 143 13.08 -40.34 5.27
C LYS A 143 14.26 -39.36 5.34
N LYS A 144 14.78 -39.07 6.56
CA LYS A 144 16.00 -38.25 6.70
C LYS A 144 17.26 -39.00 6.26
N ALA A 145 17.34 -40.31 6.50
CA ALA A 145 18.47 -41.12 6.04
C ALA A 145 18.49 -41.30 4.50
N ALA A 146 17.33 -41.50 3.87
CA ALA A 146 17.24 -41.62 2.41
C ALA A 146 17.58 -40.30 1.69
N GLN A 147 17.24 -39.15 2.29
CA GLN A 147 17.55 -37.84 1.72
C GLN A 147 19.04 -37.46 1.88
N ALA A 148 19.71 -37.94 2.94
CA ALA A 148 21.15 -37.78 3.11
C ALA A 148 21.95 -38.64 2.12
N ALA A 149 21.49 -39.87 1.82
CA ALA A 149 22.13 -40.76 0.86
C ALA A 149 22.05 -40.25 -0.60
N LEU A 150 20.96 -39.57 -0.97
CA LEU A 150 20.79 -39.00 -2.32
C LEU A 150 21.74 -37.80 -2.58
N VAL A 151 22.06 -37.05 -1.51
CA VAL A 151 22.99 -35.91 -1.57
C VAL A 151 24.44 -36.38 -1.68
N GLU A 152 24.81 -37.50 -1.05
CA GLU A 152 26.14 -38.11 -1.26
C GLU A 152 26.30 -38.72 -2.66
N GLN A 153 25.28 -39.40 -3.20
CA GLN A 153 25.36 -39.95 -4.56
C GLN A 153 25.50 -38.86 -5.64
N SER A 154 24.90 -37.69 -5.42
CA SER A 154 25.04 -36.55 -6.34
C SER A 154 26.45 -35.94 -6.29
N ARG A 155 27.16 -36.06 -5.16
CA ARG A 155 28.52 -35.52 -4.98
C ARG A 155 29.61 -36.40 -5.60
N LEU A 156 29.36 -37.70 -5.71
CA LEU A 156 30.29 -38.66 -6.32
C LEU A 156 30.14 -38.76 -7.85
N ALA A 157 29.00 -38.33 -8.40
CA ALA A 157 28.75 -38.33 -9.84
C ALA A 157 29.43 -37.17 -10.60
N GLU A 158 29.95 -36.16 -9.90
CA GLU A 158 30.53 -34.94 -10.52
C GLU A 158 32.06 -35.02 -10.72
N SER A 159 32.68 -36.17 -10.41
CA SER A 159 34.14 -36.33 -10.44
C SER A 159 34.62 -37.38 -11.45
N VAL A 160 34.04 -37.47 -12.65
CA VAL A 160 34.68 -38.13 -13.80
C VAL A 160 34.29 -37.41 -15.09
N VAL A 161 35.09 -36.42 -15.50
CA VAL A 161 35.07 -35.91 -16.89
C VAL A 161 36.47 -36.09 -17.47
N ALA A 162 36.57 -37.00 -18.43
CA ALA A 162 37.76 -37.25 -19.24
C ALA A 162 37.96 -36.10 -20.26
N PRO A 163 39.20 -35.81 -20.68
CA PRO A 163 39.50 -34.70 -21.59
C PRO A 163 39.09 -35.05 -23.03
N SER A 164 38.10 -34.35 -23.57
CA SER A 164 37.75 -34.38 -24.99
C SER A 164 38.53 -33.29 -25.74
N ALA A 165 39.43 -33.73 -26.61
CA ALA A 165 40.21 -32.87 -27.50
C ALA A 165 39.38 -32.50 -28.74
N VAL A 166 38.80 -31.31 -28.76
CA VAL A 166 38.37 -30.61 -29.99
C VAL A 166 38.60 -29.10 -29.80
N PRO A 167 39.39 -28.42 -30.66
CA PRO A 167 39.64 -26.99 -30.54
C PRO A 167 38.44 -26.16 -31.03
N ALA A 168 38.00 -25.21 -30.21
CA ALA A 168 36.99 -24.21 -30.58
C ALA A 168 37.64 -23.05 -31.38
N PRO A 169 36.93 -22.45 -32.35
CA PRO A 169 37.43 -21.33 -33.13
C PRO A 169 37.53 -20.07 -32.27
N GLY A 170 38.74 -19.50 -32.22
CA GLY A 170 39.06 -18.32 -31.44
C GLY A 170 38.45 -17.04 -32.01
N LEU A 171 37.66 -16.35 -31.19
CA LEU A 171 37.30 -14.94 -31.39
C LEU A 171 38.33 -14.10 -30.63
N TYR A 172 39.28 -13.52 -31.34
CA TYR A 172 40.23 -12.54 -30.79
C TYR A 172 39.48 -11.24 -30.51
N ILE A 173 39.29 -10.90 -29.22
CA ILE A 173 39.01 -9.53 -28.79
C ILE A 173 40.38 -8.92 -28.51
N ALA A 174 40.77 -7.94 -29.33
CA ALA A 174 42.00 -7.19 -29.13
C ALA A 174 41.86 -6.33 -27.87
N ASP A 175 42.78 -6.53 -26.92
CA ASP A 175 43.02 -5.61 -25.81
C ASP A 175 43.63 -4.31 -26.37
N GLU A 176 42.79 -3.31 -26.64
CA GLU A 176 43.25 -1.95 -26.85
C GLU A 176 43.49 -1.24 -25.50
N PRO A 177 44.66 -0.61 -25.30
CA PRO A 177 44.95 0.15 -24.09
C PRO A 177 44.17 1.48 -24.09
N LEU A 178 43.31 1.66 -23.08
CA LEU A 178 42.58 2.91 -22.82
C LEU A 178 43.55 4.09 -22.62
N GLU A 179 43.62 4.99 -23.61
CA GLU A 179 44.31 6.27 -23.50
C GLU A 179 43.67 7.17 -22.43
N ARG A 180 44.53 7.75 -21.57
CA ARG A 180 44.12 8.69 -20.53
C ARG A 180 43.62 9.99 -21.15
N ARG A 181 42.33 10.25 -21.01
CA ARG A 181 41.67 11.51 -21.37
C ARG A 181 42.36 12.71 -20.68
N PRO A 182 42.77 13.76 -21.41
CA PRO A 182 43.40 14.94 -20.82
C PRO A 182 42.41 15.75 -19.98
N LYS A 183 42.87 16.24 -18.81
CA LYS A 183 42.11 17.10 -17.91
C LYS A 183 41.78 18.42 -18.61
N GLN A 184 40.48 18.69 -18.80
CA GLN A 184 40.00 19.97 -19.28
C GLN A 184 40.31 21.08 -18.27
N ALA A 185 40.95 22.16 -18.73
CA ALA A 185 41.18 23.36 -17.94
C ALA A 185 39.86 24.12 -17.76
N SER A 186 39.41 24.30 -16.52
CA SER A 186 38.22 25.07 -16.20
C SER A 186 38.46 26.55 -16.46
N LEU A 187 37.83 27.09 -17.49
CA LEU A 187 38.00 28.44 -18.01
C LEU A 187 37.06 29.44 -17.31
N VAL A 188 37.01 29.46 -15.98
CA VAL A 188 36.25 30.49 -15.22
C VAL A 188 36.89 30.72 -13.85
N THR A 189 37.91 31.57 -13.80
CA THR A 189 38.42 32.15 -12.53
C THR A 189 37.67 33.45 -12.24
N VAL A 190 36.41 33.35 -11.81
CA VAL A 190 35.74 34.48 -11.16
C VAL A 190 36.12 34.43 -9.68
N PRO A 191 36.72 35.50 -9.11
CA PRO A 191 37.09 35.51 -7.70
C PRO A 191 35.84 35.28 -6.84
N ARG A 192 35.88 34.27 -5.95
CA ARG A 192 34.75 33.84 -5.09
C ARG A 192 34.14 34.98 -4.26
N GLN A 193 34.86 36.08 -4.10
CA GLN A 193 34.45 37.27 -3.36
C GLN A 193 33.39 38.12 -4.11
N GLU A 194 33.45 38.17 -5.44
CA GLU A 194 32.44 38.85 -6.27
C GLU A 194 31.09 38.10 -6.22
N LEU A 195 31.17 36.76 -6.28
CA LEU A 195 30.00 35.87 -6.28
C LEU A 195 29.25 35.87 -4.95
N THR A 196 29.95 36.11 -3.83
CA THR A 196 29.32 36.23 -2.50
C THR A 196 28.62 37.57 -2.32
N ARG A 197 29.19 38.68 -2.82
CA ARG A 197 28.53 40.00 -2.79
C ARG A 197 27.27 40.03 -3.67
N LEU A 198 27.32 39.41 -4.84
CA LEU A 198 26.19 39.37 -5.76
C LEU A 198 25.03 38.53 -5.22
N ARG A 199 25.33 37.43 -4.50
CA ARG A 199 24.32 36.65 -3.76
C ARG A 199 23.68 37.45 -2.61
N GLY A 200 24.47 38.21 -1.86
CA GLY A 200 23.96 39.09 -0.80
C GLY A 200 23.00 40.15 -1.33
N ALA A 201 23.38 40.82 -2.42
CA ALA A 201 22.53 41.84 -3.06
C ALA A 201 21.21 41.26 -3.59
N MET A 202 21.24 40.09 -4.22
CA MET A 202 20.03 39.39 -4.71
C MET A 202 19.07 39.01 -3.57
N LEU A 203 19.58 38.57 -2.43
CA LEU A 203 18.75 38.20 -1.27
C LEU A 203 18.06 39.43 -0.64
N VAL A 204 18.78 40.55 -0.53
CA VAL A 204 18.21 41.80 0.01
C VAL A 204 17.13 42.35 -0.93
N LEU A 205 17.40 42.38 -2.23
CA LEU A 205 16.44 42.86 -3.23
C LEU A 205 15.19 41.96 -3.29
N GLY A 206 15.37 40.64 -3.22
CA GLY A 206 14.27 39.67 -3.18
C GLY A 206 13.41 39.80 -1.91
N GLY A 207 14.03 40.06 -0.76
CA GLY A 207 13.32 40.31 0.50
C GLY A 207 12.46 41.57 0.46
N LEU A 208 12.98 42.67 -0.09
CA LEU A 208 12.23 43.94 -0.25
C LEU A 208 11.03 43.78 -1.18
N LEU A 209 11.17 43.01 -2.27
CA LEU A 209 10.11 42.81 -3.25
C LEU A 209 8.97 41.94 -2.68
N LEU A 210 9.30 40.93 -1.86
CA LEU A 210 8.32 40.12 -1.13
C LEU A 210 7.54 40.94 -0.11
N MET A 211 8.21 41.84 0.62
CA MET A 211 7.54 42.73 1.59
C MET A 211 6.57 43.70 0.90
N ALA A 212 6.95 44.27 -0.24
CA ALA A 212 6.08 45.13 -1.03
C ALA A 212 4.85 44.39 -1.58
N ALA A 213 5.04 43.16 -2.08
CA ALA A 213 3.94 42.31 -2.55
C ALA A 213 2.98 41.92 -1.41
N GLY A 214 3.51 41.58 -0.23
CA GLY A 214 2.70 41.28 0.95
C GLY A 214 1.86 42.47 1.41
N ALA A 215 2.43 43.68 1.41
CA ALA A 215 1.69 44.90 1.75
C ALA A 215 0.54 45.19 0.75
N LEU A 216 0.78 44.95 -0.55
CA LEU A 216 -0.24 45.11 -1.59
C LEU A 216 -1.42 44.14 -1.39
N VAL A 217 -1.14 42.87 -1.07
CA VAL A 217 -2.15 41.84 -0.81
C VAL A 217 -3.04 42.23 0.37
N VAL A 218 -2.46 42.70 1.48
CA VAL A 218 -3.23 43.14 2.66
C VAL A 218 -4.14 44.33 2.33
N LEU A 219 -3.70 45.27 1.49
CA LEU A 219 -4.51 46.41 1.06
C LEU A 219 -5.67 46.02 0.15
N VAL A 220 -5.50 45.02 -0.73
CA VAL A 220 -6.58 44.54 -1.61
C VAL A 220 -7.64 43.78 -0.82
N PHE A 221 -7.25 42.93 0.13
CA PHE A 221 -8.22 42.15 0.93
C PHE A 221 -9.01 43.00 1.92
N ARG A 222 -8.41 44.03 2.53
CA ARG A 222 -9.14 44.95 3.41
C ARG A 222 -10.25 45.75 2.72
N ARG A 223 -10.19 45.93 1.40
CA ARG A 223 -11.21 46.67 0.64
C ARG A 223 -12.44 45.83 0.30
N ALA A 224 -12.33 44.50 0.35
CA ALA A 224 -13.43 43.59 0.01
C ALA A 224 -14.47 43.41 1.13
N ASP A 225 -14.06 43.56 2.39
CA ASP A 225 -14.95 43.34 3.54
C ASP A 225 -15.91 44.51 3.82
N ALA A 226 -15.60 45.72 3.35
CA ALA A 226 -16.43 46.91 3.58
C ALA A 226 -17.74 46.94 2.77
N ASN A 227 -17.90 46.09 1.75
CA ASN A 227 -19.04 46.13 0.82
C ASN A 227 -20.11 45.05 1.03
N ARG A 228 -20.03 44.24 2.11
CA ARG A 228 -20.95 43.09 2.31
C ARG A 228 -22.08 43.30 3.34
N GLN A 229 -22.25 44.49 3.90
CA GLN A 229 -23.33 44.77 4.87
C GLN A 229 -24.44 45.66 4.29
N ALA A 230 -25.30 45.12 3.40
CA ALA A 230 -26.54 45.83 3.03
C ALA A 230 -27.61 44.97 2.34
N VAL A 231 -27.89 43.72 2.73
CA VAL A 231 -29.16 43.06 2.35
C VAL A 231 -29.63 42.10 3.45
N VAL A 232 -30.44 42.60 4.38
CA VAL A 232 -31.23 41.77 5.31
C VAL A 232 -32.63 41.64 4.72
N GLY A 233 -32.88 40.54 4.01
CA GLY A 233 -34.16 40.22 3.41
C GLY A 233 -34.73 38.93 3.99
N ARG A 234 -35.90 39.06 4.64
CA ARG A 234 -36.93 38.07 4.99
C ARG A 234 -36.61 36.59 4.69
N ALA A 235 -36.48 35.80 5.74
CA ALA A 235 -36.43 34.35 5.70
C ALA A 235 -37.79 33.74 5.29
N SER A 236 -37.92 33.37 4.02
CA SER A 236 -38.83 32.31 3.60
C SER A 236 -38.18 30.97 3.95
N ALA A 237 -38.94 30.06 4.55
CA ALA A 237 -38.52 28.69 4.81
C ALA A 237 -38.22 27.98 3.49
N SER A 238 -36.96 28.05 3.06
CA SER A 238 -36.44 27.36 1.90
C SER A 238 -36.32 25.88 2.25
N VAL A 239 -37.06 25.05 1.53
CA VAL A 239 -36.83 23.60 1.50
C VAL A 239 -35.37 23.41 1.10
N ALA A 240 -34.55 22.93 2.03
CA ALA A 240 -33.11 22.77 1.82
C ALA A 240 -32.90 21.91 0.56
N ALA A 241 -32.33 22.51 -0.49
CA ALA A 241 -31.98 21.80 -1.70
C ALA A 241 -31.06 20.63 -1.33
N VAL A 242 -31.43 19.41 -1.74
CA VAL A 242 -30.60 18.23 -1.54
C VAL A 242 -29.27 18.48 -2.25
N ALA A 243 -28.18 18.49 -1.49
CA ALA A 243 -26.85 18.68 -2.05
C ALA A 243 -26.59 17.60 -3.12
N PRO A 244 -26.00 17.95 -4.27
CA PRO A 244 -25.66 16.97 -5.29
C PRO A 244 -24.73 15.90 -4.70
N PRO A 245 -24.82 14.65 -5.16
CA PRO A 245 -23.97 13.57 -4.65
C PRO A 245 -22.50 13.94 -4.87
N GLY A 246 -21.67 13.66 -3.87
CA GLY A 246 -20.25 14.02 -3.91
C GLY A 246 -19.56 13.86 -2.57
N CYS A 247 -18.23 13.81 -2.61
CA CYS A 247 -17.41 13.83 -1.40
C CYS A 247 -16.67 15.17 -1.32
N ALA A 248 -16.61 15.73 -0.10
CA ALA A 248 -15.78 16.88 0.24
C ALA A 248 -14.85 16.51 1.39
N LEU A 249 -13.67 17.13 1.42
CA LEU A 249 -12.78 17.04 2.58
C LEU A 249 -13.46 17.67 3.80
N HIS A 250 -13.51 16.95 4.91
CA HIS A 250 -14.00 17.50 6.18
C HIS A 250 -13.01 18.50 6.78
N ALA A 251 -11.71 18.19 6.65
CA ALA A 251 -10.57 19.01 7.04
C ALA A 251 -9.42 18.78 6.05
N PRO A 252 -8.40 19.65 6.01
CA PRO A 252 -7.18 19.37 5.25
C PRO A 252 -6.53 18.04 5.70
N PRO A 253 -5.86 17.30 4.79
CA PRO A 253 -5.15 16.09 5.16
C PRO A 253 -4.03 16.40 6.16
N SER A 254 -3.84 15.52 7.15
CA SER A 254 -2.82 15.65 8.18
C SER A 254 -1.89 14.45 8.18
N ARG A 255 -0.62 14.70 8.54
CA ARG A 255 0.39 13.66 8.72
C ARG A 255 0.05 12.81 9.95
N ILE A 256 0.17 11.49 9.80
CA ILE A 256 -0.06 10.50 10.88
C ILE A 256 1.27 9.99 11.42
N SER A 257 2.10 9.37 10.56
CA SER A 257 3.35 8.71 10.97
C SER A 257 4.29 8.51 9.78
N PRO A 258 5.59 8.27 9.98
CA PRO A 258 6.42 7.61 8.97
C PRO A 258 5.86 6.25 8.55
N ILE A 259 6.15 5.77 7.34
CA ILE A 259 5.66 4.49 6.83
C ILE A 259 6.68 3.76 5.95
N GLU A 260 6.73 2.43 6.06
CA GLU A 260 7.39 1.54 5.12
C GLU A 260 6.45 1.21 3.96
N ARG A 261 6.65 1.86 2.80
CA ARG A 261 5.78 1.78 1.62
C ARG A 261 5.56 0.36 1.09
N SER A 262 6.54 -0.53 1.27
CA SER A 262 6.49 -1.89 0.73
C SER A 262 5.41 -2.77 1.37
N VAL A 263 4.91 -2.39 2.56
CA VAL A 263 3.85 -3.10 3.28
C VAL A 263 2.50 -2.41 3.06
N PRO A 264 1.44 -3.14 2.69
CA PRO A 264 0.11 -2.56 2.53
C PRO A 264 -0.43 -1.92 3.81
N ILE A 265 -1.20 -0.84 3.65
CA ILE A 265 -1.95 -0.21 4.75
C ILE A 265 -3.24 -1.01 4.96
N ALA A 266 -3.52 -1.41 6.20
CA ALA A 266 -4.79 -2.00 6.58
C ALA A 266 -5.67 -0.95 7.29
N ALA A 267 -6.92 -0.81 6.84
CA ALA A 267 -7.91 0.08 7.45
C ALA A 267 -9.28 -0.61 7.53
N ARG A 268 -10.00 -0.44 8.64
CA ARG A 268 -11.37 -0.95 8.84
C ARG A 268 -12.16 -0.05 9.78
N THR A 269 -13.41 0.20 9.43
CA THR A 269 -14.35 0.92 10.30
C THR A 269 -14.78 0.03 11.47
N LEU A 270 -14.78 0.60 12.67
CA LEU A 270 -15.23 -0.01 13.91
C LEU A 270 -16.72 0.28 14.14
N ALA A 271 -17.35 -0.45 15.06
CA ALA A 271 -18.78 -0.33 15.35
C ALA A 271 -19.19 1.07 15.85
N ASP A 272 -18.28 1.81 16.48
CA ASP A 272 -18.46 3.18 16.96
C ASP A 272 -18.26 4.25 15.86
N GLY A 273 -17.93 3.82 14.63
CA GLY A 273 -17.65 4.70 13.50
C GLY A 273 -16.22 5.24 13.44
N ASN A 274 -15.36 4.91 14.41
CA ASN A 274 -13.93 5.16 14.31
C ASN A 274 -13.29 4.19 13.31
N VAL A 275 -12.03 4.44 12.96
CA VAL A 275 -11.29 3.61 12.00
C VAL A 275 -10.07 3.03 12.69
N ALA A 276 -9.98 1.70 12.72
CA ALA A 276 -8.73 1.03 13.04
C ALA A 276 -7.81 1.07 11.83
N LEU A 277 -6.56 1.49 12.05
CA LEU A 277 -5.54 1.69 11.02
C LEU A 277 -4.27 0.98 11.45
N ALA A 278 -3.67 0.17 10.59
CA ALA A 278 -2.42 -0.51 10.89
C ALA A 278 -1.52 -0.62 9.67
N PHE A 279 -0.21 -0.49 9.89
CA PHE A 279 0.79 -0.45 8.83
C PHE A 279 2.18 -0.72 9.42
N ALA A 280 3.16 -0.95 8.54
CA ALA A 280 4.57 -1.01 8.93
C ALA A 280 5.16 0.40 9.02
N GLU A 281 5.65 0.81 10.19
CA GLU A 281 6.35 2.09 10.37
C GLU A 281 7.78 2.01 9.83
N THR A 282 8.40 0.83 9.96
CA THR A 282 9.70 0.48 9.36
C THR A 282 9.65 -0.95 8.82
N LYS A 283 10.71 -1.39 8.13
CA LYS A 283 10.83 -2.80 7.70
C LYS A 283 10.62 -3.83 8.81
N THR A 284 10.90 -3.50 10.06
CA THR A 284 10.89 -4.45 11.17
C THR A 284 9.87 -4.13 12.26
N SER A 285 9.18 -3.00 12.15
CA SER A 285 8.19 -2.53 13.11
C SER A 285 6.84 -2.22 12.46
N ALA A 286 5.77 -2.60 13.14
CA ALA A 286 4.40 -2.31 12.77
C ALA A 286 3.68 -1.60 13.92
N VAL A 287 2.71 -0.77 13.56
CA VAL A 287 1.97 0.09 14.47
C VAL A 287 0.48 0.01 14.14
N ALA A 288 -0.35 0.17 15.16
CA ALA A 288 -1.80 0.29 15.03
C ALA A 288 -2.28 1.58 15.69
N PHE A 289 -3.21 2.25 15.03
CA PHE A 289 -3.83 3.51 15.44
C PHE A 289 -5.35 3.38 15.44
N LEU A 290 -5.98 4.14 16.32
CA LEU A 290 -7.38 4.51 16.26
C LEU A 290 -7.49 5.90 15.62
N TYR A 291 -8.13 6.00 14.46
CA TYR A 291 -8.41 7.25 13.78
C TYR A 291 -9.87 7.65 14.01
N ARG A 292 -10.10 8.91 14.41
CA ARG A 292 -11.44 9.46 14.67
C ARG A 292 -11.82 10.39 13.52
N PRO A 293 -12.66 9.96 12.55
CA PRO A 293 -12.91 10.73 11.34
C PRO A 293 -13.53 12.11 11.58
N VAL A 294 -14.27 12.29 12.69
CA VAL A 294 -14.95 13.55 12.99
C VAL A 294 -13.95 14.64 13.39
N SER A 295 -12.96 14.32 14.24
CA SER A 295 -11.96 15.29 14.69
C SER A 295 -10.67 15.26 13.84
N GLY A 296 -10.43 14.16 13.13
CA GLY A 296 -9.14 13.89 12.49
C GLY A 296 -8.07 13.39 13.46
N ASP A 297 -8.41 13.16 14.73
CA ASP A 297 -7.45 12.72 15.75
C ASP A 297 -6.95 11.30 15.47
N VAL A 298 -5.68 11.07 15.80
CA VAL A 298 -5.02 9.77 15.76
C VAL A 298 -4.49 9.39 17.14
N GLU A 299 -4.80 8.18 17.57
CA GLU A 299 -4.35 7.64 18.85
C GLU A 299 -3.59 6.34 18.61
N ARG A 300 -2.31 6.29 18.98
CA ARG A 300 -1.48 5.08 18.83
C ARG A 300 -1.92 4.04 19.87
N GLN A 301 -2.35 2.87 19.41
CA GLN A 301 -2.88 1.80 20.26
C GLN A 301 -1.83 0.73 20.55
N GLN A 302 -1.07 0.32 19.54
CA GLN A 302 -0.11 -0.78 19.68
C GLN A 302 1.13 -0.56 18.81
N THR A 303 2.25 -1.14 19.25
CA THR A 303 3.49 -1.25 18.48
C THR A 303 4.03 -2.68 18.60
N SER A 304 4.53 -3.22 17.49
CA SER A 304 5.14 -4.55 17.41
C SER A 304 6.44 -4.47 16.62
N SER A 305 7.56 -4.70 17.30
CA SER A 305 8.90 -4.69 16.72
C SER A 305 9.54 -6.07 16.83
N SER A 306 10.28 -6.49 15.81
CA SER A 306 11.14 -7.68 15.87
C SER A 306 12.38 -7.47 14.99
N ASN A 307 13.21 -8.49 14.78
CA ASN A 307 14.30 -8.43 13.79
C ASN A 307 13.88 -8.94 12.39
N ALA A 308 12.70 -9.54 12.26
CA ALA A 308 12.21 -10.06 10.99
C ALA A 308 11.37 -9.01 10.24
N GLU A 309 11.48 -9.04 8.92
CA GLU A 309 10.80 -8.11 8.02
C GLU A 309 9.28 -8.28 8.09
N VAL A 310 8.56 -7.17 8.28
CA VAL A 310 7.11 -7.11 8.23
C VAL A 310 6.68 -7.24 6.77
N THR A 311 5.80 -8.19 6.48
CA THR A 311 5.23 -8.35 5.12
C THR A 311 3.77 -7.93 5.05
N HIS A 312 3.04 -8.00 6.17
CA HIS A 312 1.63 -7.63 6.24
C HIS A 312 1.22 -7.29 7.67
N VAL A 313 0.20 -6.44 7.81
CA VAL A 313 -0.43 -6.13 9.10
C VAL A 313 -1.94 -6.29 8.95
N SER A 314 -2.56 -7.09 9.83
CA SER A 314 -4.01 -7.29 9.90
C SER A 314 -4.62 -6.50 11.06
N LEU A 315 -5.91 -6.17 10.94
CA LEU A 315 -6.70 -5.46 11.95
C LEU A 315 -7.53 -6.40 12.84
N ASP A 316 -7.08 -7.63 13.04
CA ASP A 316 -7.61 -8.48 14.11
C ASP A 316 -7.41 -7.80 15.48
N ALA A 317 -8.10 -8.29 16.51
CA ALA A 317 -7.96 -7.78 17.88
C ALA A 317 -7.27 -8.86 18.74
N PRO A 318 -5.96 -8.74 19.04
CA PRO A 318 -5.03 -7.67 18.65
C PRO A 318 -4.53 -7.77 17.19
N PRO A 319 -4.00 -6.67 16.61
CA PRO A 319 -3.40 -6.67 15.28
C PRO A 319 -2.37 -7.79 15.07
N ILE A 320 -2.51 -8.53 13.97
CA ILE A 320 -1.57 -9.58 13.59
C ILE A 320 -0.53 -8.99 12.65
N VAL A 321 0.75 -9.19 12.99
CA VAL A 321 1.89 -8.75 12.15
C VAL A 321 2.53 -9.97 11.53
N THR A 322 2.28 -10.19 10.24
CA THR A 322 2.91 -11.28 9.49
C THR A 322 4.31 -10.87 9.08
N ARG A 323 5.23 -11.83 9.20
CA ARG A 323 6.65 -11.62 8.93
C ARG A 323 7.14 -12.65 7.93
N GLY A 324 7.98 -12.18 7.00
CA GLY A 324 8.53 -13.03 5.95
C GLY A 324 9.57 -14.00 6.49
N SER A 325 9.65 -15.17 5.86
CA SER A 325 10.77 -16.12 6.00
C SER A 325 11.27 -16.52 4.61
N ALA A 326 12.46 -17.13 4.54
CA ALA A 326 13.08 -17.50 3.26
C ALA A 326 12.23 -18.48 2.43
N ASP A 327 11.45 -19.32 3.10
CA ASP A 327 10.56 -20.34 2.54
C ASP A 327 9.10 -19.87 2.38
N PHE A 328 8.76 -18.71 2.93
CA PHE A 328 7.40 -18.14 2.92
C PHE A 328 7.49 -16.62 2.86
N ALA A 329 7.64 -16.10 1.64
CA ALA A 329 7.72 -14.69 1.38
C ALA A 329 6.32 -14.07 1.26
N LEU A 330 6.23 -12.75 1.43
CA LEU A 330 5.02 -11.97 1.15
C LEU A 330 3.77 -12.51 1.88
N GLY A 331 3.95 -13.00 3.10
CA GLY A 331 2.87 -13.56 3.90
C GLY A 331 1.78 -12.54 4.20
N GLN A 332 0.53 -12.99 4.19
CA GLN A 332 -0.69 -12.27 4.57
C GLN A 332 -1.54 -13.17 5.48
N ALA A 333 -1.83 -12.69 6.69
CA ALA A 333 -2.78 -13.34 7.59
C ALA A 333 -4.20 -13.34 6.98
N LEU A 334 -4.84 -14.51 7.01
CA LEU A 334 -6.25 -14.71 6.66
C LEU A 334 -7.14 -14.64 7.89
N SER A 335 -6.67 -15.27 8.97
CA SER A 335 -7.30 -15.33 10.30
C SER A 335 -6.21 -15.66 11.33
N PRO A 336 -6.51 -15.59 12.65
CA PRO A 336 -5.54 -15.98 13.67
C PRO A 336 -4.97 -17.38 13.43
N GLY A 337 -3.66 -17.47 13.21
CA GLY A 337 -2.95 -18.73 12.96
C GLY A 337 -3.09 -19.30 11.53
N LEU A 338 -3.66 -18.55 10.58
CA LEU A 338 -3.71 -18.97 9.18
C LEU A 338 -3.18 -17.86 8.28
N GLU A 339 -2.19 -18.18 7.45
CA GLU A 339 -1.58 -17.24 6.51
C GLU A 339 -1.53 -17.82 5.09
N LEU A 340 -1.57 -16.93 4.09
CA LEU A 340 -1.15 -17.22 2.71
C LEU A 340 0.13 -16.49 2.39
N GLY A 341 1.00 -17.12 1.61
CA GLY A 341 2.27 -16.54 1.19
C GLY A 341 2.76 -17.12 -0.13
N VAL A 342 3.96 -16.73 -0.51
CA VAL A 342 4.61 -17.15 -1.76
C VAL A 342 5.85 -17.97 -1.40
N GLY A 343 5.95 -19.16 -1.97
CA GLY A 343 7.12 -20.03 -1.88
C GLY A 343 7.75 -20.29 -3.24
N ALA A 344 8.82 -21.08 -3.26
CA ALA A 344 9.57 -21.41 -4.48
C ALA A 344 8.72 -22.13 -5.56
N ASN A 345 7.72 -22.90 -5.11
CA ASN A 345 6.91 -23.77 -5.97
C ASN A 345 5.44 -23.32 -6.08
N GLY A 346 5.07 -22.14 -5.56
CA GLY A 346 3.71 -21.64 -5.68
C GLY A 346 3.21 -20.82 -4.51
N ILE A 347 1.88 -20.74 -4.40
CA ILE A 347 1.21 -20.11 -3.28
C ILE A 347 1.09 -21.12 -2.14
N LEU A 348 1.52 -20.70 -0.97
CA LEU A 348 1.57 -21.54 0.22
C LEU A 348 0.54 -21.08 1.24
N ARG A 349 0.00 -22.02 2.01
CA ARG A 349 -0.66 -21.77 3.29
C ARG A 349 0.30 -22.06 4.43
N ARG A 350 0.18 -21.35 5.54
CA ARG A 350 0.81 -21.68 6.82
C ARG A 350 -0.26 -21.76 7.89
N GLY A 351 -0.35 -22.91 8.55
CA GLY A 351 -1.27 -23.14 9.66
C GLY A 351 -0.71 -22.68 11.01
N SER A 352 -1.52 -22.85 12.05
CA SER A 352 -1.19 -22.40 13.42
C SER A 352 -0.04 -23.20 14.05
N ASP A 353 0.18 -24.42 13.56
CA ASP A 353 1.31 -25.29 13.88
C ASP A 353 2.60 -24.89 13.16
N GLY A 354 2.54 -23.84 12.32
CA GLY A 354 3.64 -23.40 11.46
C GLY A 354 3.84 -24.27 10.23
N ALA A 355 3.07 -25.35 10.05
CA ALA A 355 3.20 -26.22 8.91
C ALA A 355 2.80 -25.49 7.63
N THR A 356 3.65 -25.58 6.62
CA THR A 356 3.40 -25.01 5.30
C THR A 356 2.85 -26.07 4.35
N GLY A 357 1.91 -25.68 3.51
CA GLY A 357 1.34 -26.53 2.47
C GLY A 357 1.14 -25.76 1.18
N VAL A 358 1.31 -26.42 0.03
CA VAL A 358 1.04 -25.78 -1.27
C VAL A 358 -0.47 -25.69 -1.46
N VAL A 359 -0.97 -24.48 -1.71
CA VAL A 359 -2.37 -24.21 -2.09
C VAL A 359 -2.52 -24.30 -3.59
N TRP A 360 -1.62 -23.65 -4.33
CA TRP A 360 -1.54 -23.72 -5.79
C TRP A 360 -0.10 -23.82 -6.24
N SER A 361 0.19 -24.82 -7.06
CA SER A 361 1.49 -24.98 -7.71
C SER A 361 1.68 -23.94 -8.80
N LEU A 362 2.85 -23.31 -8.84
CA LEU A 362 3.25 -22.40 -9.91
C LEU A 362 4.57 -22.88 -10.53
N PRO A 363 4.84 -22.55 -11.81
CA PRO A 363 6.15 -22.81 -12.40
C PRO A 363 7.27 -22.22 -11.53
N THR A 364 8.32 -23.00 -11.28
CA THR A 364 9.46 -22.59 -10.47
C THR A 364 10.04 -21.27 -10.99
N GLY A 365 10.28 -20.32 -10.08
CA GLY A 365 10.81 -18.99 -10.45
C GLY A 365 9.76 -18.00 -10.95
N SER A 366 8.46 -18.35 -10.91
CA SER A 366 7.38 -17.40 -11.19
C SER A 366 7.49 -16.16 -10.30
N ARG A 367 7.54 -14.98 -10.92
CA ARG A 367 7.48 -13.70 -10.19
C ARG A 367 6.05 -13.41 -9.80
N VAL A 368 5.76 -13.36 -8.50
CA VAL A 368 4.42 -13.15 -7.95
C VAL A 368 4.43 -11.95 -7.02
N THR A 369 3.46 -11.05 -7.16
CA THR A 369 3.22 -10.00 -6.16
C THR A 369 2.61 -10.58 -4.90
N GLN A 370 2.66 -9.85 -3.79
CA GLN A 370 1.94 -10.25 -2.59
C GLN A 370 0.46 -10.54 -2.92
N PRO A 371 -0.08 -11.69 -2.48
CA PRO A 371 -1.50 -11.97 -2.58
C PRO A 371 -2.33 -10.82 -1.99
N ARG A 372 -3.48 -10.55 -2.59
CA ARG A 372 -4.51 -9.69 -2.05
C ARG A 372 -5.70 -10.55 -1.74
N VAL A 373 -6.13 -10.49 -0.49
CA VAL A 373 -7.15 -11.36 0.04
C VAL A 373 -8.29 -10.53 0.60
N VAL A 374 -9.52 -10.91 0.27
CA VAL A 374 -10.72 -10.45 0.96
C VAL A 374 -11.54 -11.65 1.43
N GLN A 375 -12.13 -11.52 2.62
CA GLN A 375 -12.97 -12.56 3.22
C GLN A 375 -14.42 -12.42 2.75
N LEU A 376 -15.04 -13.55 2.42
CA LEU A 376 -16.45 -13.67 2.04
C LEU A 376 -17.09 -14.87 2.78
N PRO A 377 -18.43 -14.99 2.79
CA PRO A 377 -19.07 -16.21 3.26
C PRO A 377 -18.49 -17.44 2.54
N GLY A 378 -18.00 -18.41 3.33
CA GLY A 378 -17.42 -19.65 2.82
C GLY A 378 -15.91 -19.65 2.54
N GLY A 379 -15.22 -18.49 2.60
CA GLY A 379 -13.76 -18.48 2.42
C GLY A 379 -13.18 -17.12 2.05
N TYR A 380 -12.16 -17.17 1.19
CA TYR A 380 -11.36 -16.02 0.82
C TYR A 380 -11.20 -15.95 -0.71
N PHE A 381 -11.44 -14.76 -1.26
CA PHE A 381 -11.08 -14.46 -2.64
C PHE A 381 -9.64 -13.95 -2.66
N VAL A 382 -8.82 -14.56 -3.50
CA VAL A 382 -7.39 -14.28 -3.62
C VAL A 382 -7.08 -13.79 -5.03
N THR A 383 -6.27 -12.74 -5.12
CA THR A 383 -5.71 -12.29 -6.40
C THR A 383 -4.27 -11.84 -6.26
N PHE A 384 -3.48 -12.01 -7.33
CA PHE A 384 -2.12 -11.51 -7.43
C PHE A 384 -1.72 -11.35 -8.89
N ARG A 385 -0.63 -10.64 -9.12
CA ARG A 385 0.00 -10.53 -10.44
C ARG A 385 1.11 -11.57 -10.58
N GLN A 386 1.06 -12.39 -11.62
CA GLN A 386 2.06 -13.39 -11.98
C GLN A 386 2.79 -12.94 -13.25
N GLY A 387 4.13 -12.92 -13.24
CA GLY A 387 4.96 -12.57 -14.41
C GLY A 387 5.46 -11.12 -14.46
N GLY A 388 5.35 -10.35 -13.38
CA GLY A 388 5.76 -8.94 -13.36
C GLY A 388 4.75 -8.02 -14.07
N ALA A 389 5.19 -6.85 -14.55
CA ALA A 389 4.28 -5.84 -15.12
C ALA A 389 3.63 -6.30 -16.44
N GLU A 390 4.33 -7.06 -17.27
CA GLU A 390 3.80 -7.60 -18.54
C GLU A 390 3.11 -8.97 -18.37
N GLY A 391 2.96 -9.42 -17.12
CA GLY A 391 2.35 -10.70 -16.79
C GLY A 391 0.83 -10.67 -16.85
N GLN A 392 0.20 -11.44 -15.95
CA GLN A 392 -1.25 -11.60 -15.85
C GLN A 392 -1.73 -11.38 -14.41
N ILE A 393 -2.96 -10.90 -14.25
CA ILE A 393 -3.66 -11.00 -12.97
C ILE A 393 -4.31 -12.38 -12.90
N VAL A 394 -4.06 -13.11 -11.82
CA VAL A 394 -4.72 -14.39 -11.55
C VAL A 394 -5.61 -14.28 -10.32
N THR A 395 -6.65 -15.09 -10.30
CA THR A 395 -7.65 -15.13 -9.24
C THR A 395 -7.92 -16.57 -8.82
N GLY A 396 -8.30 -16.77 -7.56
CA GLY A 396 -8.69 -18.07 -7.03
C GLY A 396 -9.40 -17.94 -5.69
N TRP A 397 -10.00 -19.03 -5.25
CA TRP A 397 -10.70 -19.12 -3.97
C TRP A 397 -9.98 -20.06 -3.01
N VAL A 398 -9.95 -19.67 -1.74
CA VAL A 398 -9.45 -20.47 -0.64
C VAL A 398 -10.57 -20.68 0.36
N ARG A 399 -10.73 -21.90 0.89
CA ARG A 399 -11.69 -22.20 1.96
C ARG A 399 -11.25 -21.54 3.28
N ALA A 400 -12.15 -21.55 4.27
CA ALA A 400 -11.84 -21.03 5.61
C ALA A 400 -10.60 -21.68 6.26
N ASP A 401 -10.28 -22.94 5.90
CA ASP A 401 -9.12 -23.70 6.40
C ASP A 401 -7.80 -23.44 5.66
N GLY A 402 -7.80 -22.56 4.65
CA GLY A 402 -6.62 -22.26 3.84
C GLY A 402 -6.39 -23.19 2.65
N THR A 403 -7.26 -24.18 2.40
CA THR A 403 -7.16 -25.07 1.23
C THR A 403 -7.77 -24.45 -0.03
N ALA A 404 -7.29 -24.83 -1.21
CA ALA A 404 -7.82 -24.33 -2.48
C ALA A 404 -9.30 -24.75 -2.67
N ALA A 405 -10.19 -23.77 -2.83
CA ALA A 405 -11.59 -23.94 -3.20
C ALA A 405 -11.80 -23.90 -4.72
N SER A 406 -10.88 -23.28 -5.47
CA SER A 406 -10.89 -23.27 -6.93
C SER A 406 -9.47 -23.38 -7.49
N GLU A 407 -9.36 -23.70 -8.77
CA GLU A 407 -8.13 -23.50 -9.54
C GLU A 407 -7.85 -22.00 -9.74
N LEU A 408 -6.58 -21.68 -10.07
CA LEU A 408 -6.20 -20.33 -10.47
C LEU A 408 -6.67 -20.03 -11.88
N THR A 409 -7.37 -18.91 -12.04
CA THR A 409 -7.90 -18.46 -13.34
C THR A 409 -7.31 -17.08 -13.69
N PRO A 410 -6.66 -16.93 -14.85
CA PRO A 410 -6.27 -15.63 -15.38
C PRO A 410 -7.48 -14.72 -15.60
N LEU A 411 -7.38 -13.46 -15.18
CA LEU A 411 -8.41 -12.48 -15.38
C LEU A 411 -8.41 -11.99 -16.84
N SER A 412 -9.54 -12.16 -17.52
CA SER A 412 -9.73 -11.71 -18.91
C SER A 412 -10.12 -10.24 -19.00
N GLY A 413 -10.02 -9.66 -20.20
CA GLY A 413 -10.43 -8.27 -20.48
C GLY A 413 -9.43 -7.20 -20.06
N LEU A 414 -8.26 -7.58 -19.56
CA LEU A 414 -7.17 -6.65 -19.25
C LEU A 414 -6.25 -6.44 -20.46
N PRO A 415 -5.72 -5.22 -20.65
CA PRO A 415 -4.61 -4.98 -21.55
C PRO A 415 -3.29 -5.48 -20.93
N HIS A 416 -2.15 -5.16 -21.54
CA HIS A 416 -0.83 -5.44 -20.98
C HIS A 416 -0.48 -4.48 -19.83
N ASN A 417 0.77 -4.50 -19.35
CA ASN A 417 1.33 -3.56 -18.37
C ASN A 417 0.42 -3.32 -17.17
N LEU A 418 0.38 -4.31 -16.29
CA LEU A 418 -0.51 -4.40 -15.15
C LEU A 418 0.13 -3.78 -13.91
N GLY A 419 -0.66 -3.02 -13.16
CA GLY A 419 -0.38 -2.62 -11.79
C GLY A 419 -0.60 -3.75 -10.79
N THR A 420 -0.33 -3.47 -9.51
CA THR A 420 -0.63 -4.41 -8.43
C THR A 420 -2.15 -4.41 -8.19
N PRO A 421 -2.82 -5.57 -8.16
CA PRO A 421 -4.26 -5.60 -7.94
C PRO A 421 -4.59 -5.15 -6.51
N THR A 422 -5.83 -4.74 -6.30
CA THR A 422 -6.46 -4.58 -4.99
C THR A 422 -7.83 -5.24 -5.00
N THR A 423 -8.36 -5.55 -3.83
CA THR A 423 -9.66 -6.21 -3.66
C THR A 423 -10.49 -5.52 -2.59
N ALA A 424 -11.80 -5.52 -2.81
CA ALA A 424 -12.80 -5.05 -1.85
C ALA A 424 -13.97 -6.04 -1.79
N VAL A 425 -14.79 -5.94 -0.74
CA VAL A 425 -16.02 -6.72 -0.58
C VAL A 425 -17.22 -5.78 -0.63
N PHE A 426 -18.26 -6.18 -1.36
CA PHE A 426 -19.55 -5.51 -1.35
C PHE A 426 -20.67 -6.45 -1.76
N ALA A 427 -21.82 -6.36 -1.07
CA ALA A 427 -23.00 -7.17 -1.34
C ALA A 427 -22.66 -8.67 -1.54
N GLU A 428 -21.82 -9.20 -0.64
CA GLU A 428 -21.34 -10.60 -0.67
C GLU A 428 -20.56 -11.00 -1.93
N ARG A 429 -20.00 -10.03 -2.64
CA ARG A 429 -19.16 -10.25 -3.82
C ARG A 429 -17.79 -9.62 -3.59
N ALA A 430 -16.77 -10.28 -4.14
CA ALA A 430 -15.46 -9.67 -4.25
C ALA A 430 -15.47 -8.74 -5.47
N LEU A 431 -14.76 -7.62 -5.36
CA LEU A 431 -14.49 -6.73 -6.45
C LEU A 431 -12.99 -6.52 -6.56
N LEU A 432 -12.42 -6.93 -7.68
CA LEU A 432 -11.02 -6.75 -8.01
C LEU A 432 -10.84 -5.45 -8.78
N LEU A 433 -9.80 -4.69 -8.45
CA LEU A 433 -9.37 -3.51 -9.19
C LEU A 433 -7.91 -3.64 -9.58
N VAL A 434 -7.58 -3.15 -10.78
CA VAL A 434 -6.20 -3.09 -11.26
C VAL A 434 -6.04 -1.91 -12.20
N SER A 435 -4.90 -1.21 -12.12
CA SER A 435 -4.52 -0.24 -13.14
C SER A 435 -3.81 -0.96 -14.28
N ALA A 436 -4.18 -0.72 -15.53
CA ALA A 436 -3.52 -1.33 -16.69
C ALA A 436 -3.46 -0.39 -17.90
N ARG A 437 -2.60 -0.68 -18.89
CA ARG A 437 -2.46 0.10 -20.13
C ARG A 437 -2.02 -0.77 -21.30
N ALA A 438 -2.47 -0.47 -22.51
CA ALA A 438 -2.14 -1.29 -23.69
C ALA A 438 -0.63 -1.40 -23.93
N ASP A 439 0.09 -0.30 -23.78
CA ASP A 439 1.54 -0.21 -23.95
C ASP A 439 2.15 0.87 -23.02
N LYS A 440 3.45 1.11 -23.12
CA LYS A 440 4.17 2.07 -22.26
C LYS A 440 3.83 3.54 -22.54
N THR A 441 3.33 3.85 -23.73
CA THR A 441 2.98 5.22 -24.18
C THR A 441 1.54 5.58 -23.81
N GLU A 442 0.69 4.58 -23.66
CA GLU A 442 -0.68 4.74 -23.20
C GLU A 442 -0.76 5.08 -21.70
N ARG A 443 -1.85 5.77 -21.34
CA ARG A 443 -2.15 6.11 -19.95
C ARG A 443 -2.71 4.90 -19.22
N TYR A 444 -2.33 4.75 -17.96
CA TYR A 444 -3.00 3.80 -17.07
C TYR A 444 -4.48 4.15 -16.92
N ARG A 445 -5.33 3.13 -17.02
CA ARG A 445 -6.75 3.17 -16.69
C ARG A 445 -7.03 2.17 -15.59
N ILE A 446 -8.09 2.40 -14.82
CA ILE A 446 -8.54 1.46 -13.80
C ILE A 446 -9.51 0.48 -14.44
N PHE A 447 -9.33 -0.80 -14.15
CA PHE A 447 -10.23 -1.88 -14.54
C PHE A 447 -10.80 -2.53 -13.30
N ALA A 448 -12.05 -2.99 -13.39
CA ALA A 448 -12.74 -3.71 -12.32
C ALA A 448 -13.34 -5.02 -12.82
N ALA A 449 -13.28 -6.04 -11.95
CA ALA A 449 -13.85 -7.36 -12.21
C ALA A 449 -14.58 -7.87 -10.97
N PRO A 450 -15.91 -8.11 -11.03
CA PRO A 450 -16.65 -8.71 -9.93
C PRO A 450 -16.43 -10.22 -9.89
N ALA A 451 -16.40 -10.80 -8.69
CA ALA A 451 -16.39 -12.25 -8.48
C ALA A 451 -17.42 -12.63 -7.41
N ALA A 452 -18.32 -13.56 -7.73
CA ALA A 452 -19.24 -14.15 -6.76
C ALA A 452 -18.53 -15.26 -5.95
N PRO A 453 -18.94 -15.54 -4.70
CA PRO A 453 -18.35 -16.59 -3.88
C PRO A 453 -18.18 -17.92 -4.62
N GLY A 454 -16.93 -18.42 -4.65
CA GLY A 454 -16.57 -19.69 -5.29
C GLY A 454 -16.58 -19.68 -6.83
N GLN A 455 -16.91 -18.56 -7.48
CA GLN A 455 -16.95 -18.42 -8.93
C GLN A 455 -15.73 -17.65 -9.45
N ALA A 456 -15.28 -17.97 -10.67
CA ALA A 456 -14.23 -17.18 -11.32
C ALA A 456 -14.66 -15.71 -11.45
N ALA A 457 -13.67 -14.79 -11.43
CA ALA A 457 -13.94 -13.39 -11.69
C ALA A 457 -14.48 -13.20 -13.12
N GLY A 458 -15.49 -12.33 -13.26
CA GLY A 458 -15.98 -11.92 -14.57
C GLY A 458 -14.91 -11.12 -15.36
N PRO A 459 -15.14 -10.87 -16.66
CA PRO A 459 -14.21 -10.09 -17.46
C PRO A 459 -14.02 -8.69 -16.87
N ALA A 460 -12.78 -8.20 -16.90
CA ALA A 460 -12.46 -6.87 -16.45
C ALA A 460 -13.07 -5.82 -17.39
N ARG A 461 -13.62 -4.75 -16.81
CA ARG A 461 -14.15 -3.59 -17.54
C ARG A 461 -13.51 -2.31 -17.04
N VAL A 462 -13.34 -1.33 -17.92
CA VAL A 462 -12.79 -0.02 -17.57
C VAL A 462 -13.72 0.68 -16.57
N LEU A 463 -13.14 1.26 -15.52
CA LEU A 463 -13.80 2.22 -14.65
C LEU A 463 -13.34 3.62 -15.03
N GLU A 464 -14.32 4.49 -15.28
CA GLU A 464 -14.10 5.89 -15.65
C GLU A 464 -13.48 6.69 -14.48
N ALA A 465 -12.16 6.86 -14.54
CA ALA A 465 -11.36 7.63 -13.60
C ALA A 465 -10.66 8.78 -14.37
N PRO A 466 -11.36 9.91 -14.60
CA PRO A 466 -10.76 11.04 -15.30
C PRO A 466 -9.63 11.61 -14.46
N GLY A 467 -8.54 11.95 -15.12
CA GLY A 467 -7.34 12.51 -14.51
C GLY A 467 -6.82 13.71 -15.29
N GLU A 468 -5.84 14.40 -14.71
CA GLU A 468 -5.12 15.54 -15.30
C GLU A 468 -4.09 15.11 -16.36
N GLY A 469 -4.09 13.84 -16.76
CA GLY A 469 -3.36 13.34 -17.92
C GLY A 469 -2.15 12.46 -17.61
N GLY A 470 -1.86 12.17 -16.35
CA GLY A 470 -0.78 11.24 -15.95
C GLY A 470 -1.18 9.76 -15.94
N GLY A 471 -2.49 9.48 -15.86
CA GLY A 471 -3.03 8.12 -15.80
C GLY A 471 -3.39 7.70 -14.38
N ALA A 472 -4.37 6.81 -14.26
CA ALA A 472 -4.93 6.39 -12.97
C ALA A 472 -4.26 5.10 -12.49
N ILE A 473 -3.48 5.20 -11.41
CA ILE A 473 -2.72 4.09 -10.81
C ILE A 473 -3.10 3.86 -9.35
N ALA A 474 -2.68 2.71 -8.81
CA ALA A 474 -2.86 2.33 -7.40
C ALA A 474 -4.31 2.55 -6.88
N PRO A 475 -5.32 1.94 -7.53
CA PRO A 475 -6.70 2.08 -7.10
C PRO A 475 -6.92 1.49 -5.71
N SER A 476 -7.88 2.04 -4.97
CA SER A 476 -8.45 1.52 -3.74
C SER A 476 -9.95 1.79 -3.73
N LEU A 477 -10.74 0.93 -3.10
CA LEU A 477 -12.19 1.04 -3.12
C LEU A 477 -12.77 0.62 -1.78
N SER A 478 -13.78 1.34 -1.35
CA SER A 478 -14.58 0.96 -0.19
C SER A 478 -16.07 1.09 -0.47
N ALA A 479 -16.84 0.20 0.13
CA ALA A 479 -18.28 0.32 0.17
C ALA A 479 -18.71 1.54 0.99
N LEU A 480 -19.73 2.24 0.52
CA LEU A 480 -20.43 3.29 1.24
C LEU A 480 -21.87 2.84 1.56
N PRO A 481 -22.53 3.44 2.56
CA PRO A 481 -23.96 3.24 2.79
C PRO A 481 -24.80 3.51 1.53
N GLY A 482 -25.93 2.81 1.40
CA GLY A 482 -26.84 2.95 0.26
C GLY A 482 -26.37 2.27 -1.02
N GLY A 483 -25.45 1.31 -0.91
CA GLY A 483 -25.01 0.50 -2.05
C GLY A 483 -24.05 1.21 -3.02
N ARG A 484 -23.39 2.25 -2.53
CA ARG A 484 -22.44 3.06 -3.30
C ARG A 484 -21.01 2.63 -3.00
N TYR A 485 -20.06 3.16 -3.76
CA TYR A 485 -18.65 2.98 -3.50
C TYR A 485 -17.91 4.30 -3.50
N LEU A 486 -16.78 4.33 -2.80
CA LEU A 486 -15.78 5.38 -2.92
C LEU A 486 -14.53 4.78 -3.56
N LEU A 487 -14.24 5.20 -4.79
CA LEU A 487 -13.00 4.88 -5.48
C LEU A 487 -11.95 5.93 -5.14
N GLN A 488 -10.77 5.50 -4.71
CA GLN A 488 -9.58 6.33 -4.55
C GLN A 488 -8.52 5.86 -5.54
N TRP A 489 -7.77 6.79 -6.12
CA TRP A 489 -6.64 6.46 -6.99
C TRP A 489 -5.57 7.55 -6.95
N THR A 490 -4.41 7.20 -7.48
CA THR A 490 -3.31 8.14 -7.72
C THR A 490 -3.33 8.58 -9.18
N ASP A 491 -3.22 9.87 -9.45
CA ASP A 491 -3.19 10.47 -10.78
C ASP A 491 -2.06 11.50 -10.88
N GLY A 492 -1.56 11.75 -12.08
CA GLY A 492 -0.49 12.71 -12.33
C GLY A 492 0.83 12.07 -12.78
N ASN A 493 1.85 12.91 -12.95
CA ASN A 493 3.16 12.50 -13.43
C ASN A 493 4.12 12.19 -12.26
N VAL A 494 5.24 11.55 -12.57
CA VAL A 494 6.29 11.27 -11.57
C VAL A 494 6.70 12.55 -10.85
N GLY A 495 6.64 12.51 -9.51
CA GLY A 495 6.97 13.65 -8.65
C GLY A 495 5.83 14.66 -8.43
N GLN A 496 4.71 14.49 -9.13
CA GLN A 496 3.51 15.34 -9.04
C GLN A 496 2.24 14.50 -8.85
N TYR A 497 2.38 13.32 -8.24
CA TYR A 497 1.25 12.45 -8.00
C TYR A 497 0.27 13.05 -6.99
N GLN A 498 -1.01 12.94 -7.30
CA GLN A 498 -2.10 13.40 -6.45
C GLN A 498 -3.05 12.25 -6.19
N VAL A 499 -3.63 12.25 -5.00
CA VAL A 499 -4.67 11.30 -4.62
C VAL A 499 -6.02 11.93 -4.90
N ARG A 500 -6.86 11.21 -5.65
CA ARG A 500 -8.22 11.61 -5.99
C ARG A 500 -9.19 10.58 -5.45
N SER A 501 -10.42 11.00 -5.22
CA SER A 501 -11.51 10.10 -4.89
C SER A 501 -12.80 10.45 -5.63
N ARG A 502 -13.69 9.47 -5.80
CA ARG A 502 -14.98 9.65 -6.47
C ARG A 502 -16.01 8.63 -5.98
N ILE A 503 -17.26 9.07 -5.84
CA ILE A 503 -18.38 8.18 -5.56
C ILE A 503 -18.83 7.47 -6.84
N LEU A 504 -19.02 6.16 -6.74
CA LEU A 504 -19.64 5.31 -7.76
C LEU A 504 -20.97 4.75 -7.24
N ASN A 505 -21.90 4.45 -8.13
CA ASN A 505 -23.12 3.70 -7.80
C ASN A 505 -22.85 2.18 -7.77
N ALA A 506 -23.90 1.38 -7.52
CA ALA A 506 -23.82 -0.08 -7.46
C ALA A 506 -23.26 -0.72 -8.76
N GLU A 507 -23.54 -0.10 -9.89
CA GLU A 507 -23.11 -0.51 -11.23
C GLU A 507 -21.68 -0.05 -11.57
N LEU A 508 -21.00 0.62 -10.64
CA LEU A 508 -19.67 1.24 -10.80
C LEU A 508 -19.63 2.45 -11.75
N SER A 509 -20.77 3.07 -12.01
CA SER A 509 -20.88 4.33 -12.74
C SER A 509 -20.61 5.53 -11.82
N PRO A 510 -19.93 6.57 -12.31
CA PRO A 510 -19.60 7.75 -11.51
C PRO A 510 -20.86 8.55 -11.15
N LEU A 511 -21.00 8.93 -9.87
CA LEU A 511 -22.11 9.77 -9.39
C LEU A 511 -21.73 11.26 -9.28
N ALA A 512 -20.43 11.56 -9.21
CA ALA A 512 -19.93 12.91 -8.97
C ALA A 512 -18.59 13.15 -9.68
N PRO A 513 -18.19 14.42 -9.89
CA PRO A 513 -16.80 14.75 -10.23
C PRO A 513 -15.81 14.23 -9.18
N PRO A 514 -14.53 14.00 -9.53
CA PRO A 514 -13.54 13.57 -8.56
C PRO A 514 -13.22 14.69 -7.57
N ALA A 515 -13.04 14.35 -6.31
CA ALA A 515 -12.47 15.22 -5.28
C ALA A 515 -10.96 15.03 -5.21
N LEU A 516 -10.20 16.13 -5.11
CA LEU A 516 -8.78 16.09 -4.77
C LEU A 516 -8.63 15.84 -3.27
N VAL A 517 -7.91 14.78 -2.90
CA VAL A 517 -7.79 14.29 -1.53
C VAL A 517 -6.46 14.70 -0.91
N SER A 518 -5.36 14.61 -1.67
CA SER A 518 -4.05 15.09 -1.24
C SER A 518 -3.92 16.61 -1.40
N ALA A 519 -2.97 17.23 -0.71
CA ALA A 519 -2.65 18.64 -0.96
C ALA A 519 -2.19 18.85 -2.42
N LYS A 520 -2.54 20.01 -3.00
CA LYS A 520 -2.12 20.36 -4.37
C LYS A 520 -0.60 20.48 -4.44
N GLY A 521 0.01 19.86 -5.45
CA GLY A 521 1.47 19.86 -5.63
C GLY A 521 2.22 18.91 -4.69
N ALA A 522 1.53 18.15 -3.84
CA ALA A 522 2.15 17.03 -3.13
C ALA A 522 2.60 15.95 -4.12
N ASN A 523 3.54 15.11 -3.68
CA ASN A 523 3.86 13.85 -4.33
C ASN A 523 3.25 12.71 -3.50
N ALA A 524 1.96 12.50 -3.69
CA ALA A 524 1.14 11.58 -2.92
C ALA A 524 0.58 10.47 -3.80
N GLY A 525 0.62 9.23 -3.32
CA GLY A 525 0.09 8.08 -4.02
C GLY A 525 0.04 6.85 -3.12
N GLN A 526 -0.51 5.74 -3.63
CA GLN A 526 -0.77 4.49 -2.86
C GLN A 526 -1.54 4.74 -1.57
N GLY A 527 -2.75 4.19 -1.46
CA GLY A 527 -3.54 4.42 -0.28
C GLY A 527 -4.64 3.40 -0.07
N VAL A 528 -5.37 3.61 1.01
CA VAL A 528 -6.56 2.84 1.36
C VAL A 528 -7.67 3.81 1.71
N VAL A 529 -8.88 3.49 1.25
CA VAL A 529 -10.09 4.21 1.61
C VAL A 529 -11.00 3.29 2.38
N VAL A 530 -11.72 3.82 3.37
CA VAL A 530 -12.68 3.08 4.18
C VAL A 530 -13.96 3.88 4.38
N GLY A 531 -15.10 3.30 4.04
CA GLY A 531 -16.41 3.90 4.26
C GLY A 531 -16.80 3.89 5.74
N THR A 532 -17.42 4.97 6.19
CA THR A 532 -17.95 5.13 7.55
C THR A 532 -19.44 5.46 7.50
N ALA A 533 -20.14 5.40 8.63
CA ALA A 533 -21.55 5.76 8.68
C ALA A 533 -21.83 7.23 8.26
N ARG A 534 -20.84 8.11 8.38
CA ARG A 534 -20.96 9.56 8.11
C ARG A 534 -20.21 10.01 6.84
N GLY A 535 -19.59 9.09 6.10
CA GLY A 535 -18.78 9.41 4.94
C GLY A 535 -17.67 8.39 4.73
N ALA A 536 -16.42 8.81 4.76
CA ALA A 536 -15.26 7.93 4.62
C ALA A 536 -14.01 8.49 5.30
N ALA A 537 -13.00 7.65 5.47
CA ALA A 537 -11.63 8.07 5.74
C ALA A 537 -10.72 7.59 4.60
N SER A 538 -9.83 8.48 4.15
CA SER A 538 -8.85 8.20 3.12
C SER A 538 -7.46 8.33 3.71
N PHE A 539 -6.63 7.32 3.48
CA PHE A 539 -5.23 7.29 3.88
C PHE A 539 -4.36 7.11 2.64
N PHE A 540 -3.21 7.78 2.61
CA PHE A 540 -2.29 7.72 1.47
C PHE A 540 -0.87 8.04 1.89
N ILE A 541 0.09 7.60 1.06
CA ILE A 541 1.50 7.86 1.27
C ILE A 541 1.88 9.17 0.56
N GLN A 542 2.60 10.04 1.25
CA GLN A 542 3.19 11.24 0.67
C GLN A 542 4.71 11.19 0.87
N THR A 543 5.46 11.45 -0.20
CA THR A 543 6.92 11.56 -0.11
C THR A 543 7.30 13.02 0.17
N THR A 544 7.85 13.27 1.36
CA THR A 544 8.30 14.59 1.80
C THR A 544 9.81 14.52 2.05
N ALA A 545 10.60 15.34 1.34
CA ALA A 545 12.06 15.41 1.50
C ALA A 545 12.78 14.04 1.44
N GLY A 546 12.31 13.13 0.58
CA GLY A 546 12.90 11.79 0.40
C GLY A 546 12.45 10.74 1.40
N HIS A 547 11.53 11.07 2.31
CA HIS A 547 10.94 10.15 3.27
C HIS A 547 9.46 9.93 2.98
N ASP A 548 8.98 8.72 3.25
CA ASP A 548 7.57 8.38 3.12
C ASP A 548 6.82 8.58 4.42
N GLU A 549 5.71 9.29 4.32
CA GLU A 549 4.82 9.62 5.42
C GLU A 549 3.42 9.11 5.10
N LEU A 550 2.74 8.54 6.08
CA LEU A 550 1.32 8.26 6.01
C LEU A 550 0.53 9.52 6.38
N TRP A 551 -0.42 9.87 5.51
CA TRP A 551 -1.36 10.98 5.69
C TRP A 551 -2.78 10.45 5.71
N GLY A 552 -3.66 11.14 6.42
CA GLY A 552 -5.08 10.78 6.52
C GLY A 552 -6.00 12.00 6.41
N VAL A 553 -7.20 11.77 5.91
CA VAL A 553 -8.25 12.78 5.84
C VAL A 553 -9.64 12.14 5.93
N ALA A 554 -10.55 12.81 6.62
CA ALA A 554 -11.95 12.44 6.64
C ALA A 554 -12.71 13.11 5.49
N LEU A 555 -13.64 12.37 4.92
CA LEU A 555 -14.46 12.78 3.78
C LEU A 555 -15.92 12.77 4.20
N THR A 556 -16.63 13.85 3.92
CA THR A 556 -18.09 13.89 4.02
C THR A 556 -18.65 13.55 2.64
N CYS A 557 -19.41 12.47 2.53
CA CYS A 557 -19.94 11.99 1.26
C CYS A 557 -21.47 11.94 1.31
N HIS A 558 -22.12 12.68 0.40
CA HIS A 558 -23.58 12.77 0.29
C HIS A 558 -24.11 11.89 -0.81
#